data_AF-A0A1H3IWW5-F1
#
_entry.id   AF-A0A1H3IWW5-F1
#
_cell.length_a   1.000
_cell.length_b   1.000
_cell.length_c   1.000
_cell.angle_alpha   90.00
_cell.angle_beta   90.00
_cell.angle_gamma   90.00
#
_symmetry.space_group_name_H-M   'P 1'
#
loop_
_entity.id
_entity.type
_entity.pdbx_description
1 polymer ?
#
loop_
_entity_poly.entity_id
_entity_poly.type
_entity_poly.pdbx_seq_one_letter_code
_entity_poly.pdbx_strand_id
1 'polypeptide(L)'
;MPSAIVRQDANGARLNTNIDQIPTPVQLKTLIGRRTVHIWGARHDGYAAYQVLQRHQLDTHAFIDSSLALQGQQVFGKAIQLPDVFFATATPQSAFILIASGFHADAIVEQCQQYGFILGRDVIIQGDLRLFNYQVDIAGSCNLRCISCPRGNFDTHRPKGFMSATVYRALIEKILHDDPYTGIITLYNWGEPLLNRELPDILAITHEYGLLSALSSNLSFKLDFEPVIAARPTWFRISVSGWEDRYEITHTGGNWTRLMENVRRLAKYRDQHHPELLVEVFYHIYNHNRDDILRWQALCDELGFMLRYRHAALAPLDNIEAILDGRPVNERVQQTMALQQLQVEEVMRLAHAERHRPCYYERHLWINWNLELAHCMEWYQPDLNLVPGSFMDTTPAQLIAAREASEFCARCKERGIHRCFIVYSDERLIAERDSLPSTVGAV
;
A
#
# COMPACT_ATOMS: atom_id res chain seq x y z
N MET A 1 -10.50 3.81 -10.00
CA MET A 1 -9.01 3.87 -10.03
C MET A 1 -8.51 3.30 -8.71
N PRO A 2 -7.74 2.21 -8.61
CA PRO A 2 -7.09 1.90 -7.34
C PRO A 2 -5.83 2.80 -7.29
N SER A 3 -5.45 3.56 -6.28
CA SER A 3 -5.73 3.60 -4.86
C SER A 3 -5.07 2.47 -4.06
N ALA A 4 -3.89 2.76 -3.52
CA ALA A 4 -3.54 2.24 -2.20
C ALA A 4 -4.43 2.94 -1.14
N ILE A 5 -5.76 2.85 -1.32
CA ILE A 5 -6.74 3.21 -0.30
C ILE A 5 -6.41 2.27 0.85
N VAL A 6 -6.04 2.88 1.96
CA VAL A 6 -6.38 2.36 3.28
C VAL A 6 -7.88 2.09 3.23
N ARG A 7 -8.28 0.81 3.09
CA ARG A 7 -9.69 0.37 2.95
C ARG A 7 -10.72 1.39 3.45
N GLN A 8 -11.37 2.09 2.52
CA GLN A 8 -12.60 2.85 2.79
C GLN A 8 -13.86 1.97 2.62
N ASP A 9 -13.68 0.67 2.42
CA ASP A 9 -14.64 -0.34 2.77
C ASP A 9 -14.67 -0.50 4.30
N ALA A 10 -15.82 -0.16 4.86
CA ALA A 10 -16.27 -0.40 6.23
C ALA A 10 -16.07 -1.84 6.75
N ASN A 11 -15.62 -2.76 5.89
CA ASN A 11 -15.39 -4.16 6.17
C ASN A 11 -13.94 -4.51 5.89
N GLY A 12 -12.98 -3.96 6.66
CA GLY A 12 -11.58 -4.36 6.53
C GLY A 12 -11.47 -5.87 6.30
N ALA A 13 -11.23 -6.34 5.07
CA ALA A 13 -11.22 -7.77 4.78
C ALA A 13 -10.39 -8.49 5.83
N ARG A 14 -11.10 -9.37 6.55
CA ARG A 14 -10.60 -10.07 7.73
C ARG A 14 -9.30 -10.79 7.34
N LEU A 15 -8.40 -10.96 8.31
CA LEU A 15 -7.32 -11.94 8.13
C LEU A 15 -7.99 -13.24 7.66
N ASN A 16 -7.55 -13.79 6.54
CA ASN A 16 -8.04 -15.10 6.14
C ASN A 16 -7.38 -16.10 7.08
N THR A 17 -8.06 -16.40 8.19
CA THR A 17 -7.54 -17.24 9.26
C THR A 17 -7.60 -18.72 8.90
N ASN A 18 -8.28 -19.06 7.80
CA ASN A 18 -8.41 -20.43 7.34
C ASN A 18 -7.59 -20.65 6.06
N ILE A 19 -6.28 -20.87 6.24
CA ILE A 19 -5.34 -21.18 5.13
C ILE A 19 -5.90 -22.31 4.24
N ASP A 20 -6.58 -23.29 4.84
CA ASP A 20 -7.12 -24.46 4.13
C ASP A 20 -8.28 -24.13 3.18
N GLN A 21 -8.89 -22.93 3.29
CA GLN A 21 -9.93 -22.47 2.39
C GLN A 21 -9.39 -21.76 1.14
N ILE A 22 -8.11 -21.37 1.13
CA ILE A 22 -7.49 -20.77 -0.05
C ILE A 22 -7.14 -21.89 -1.03
N PRO A 23 -7.72 -21.91 -2.25
CA PRO A 23 -7.40 -22.95 -3.21
C PRO A 23 -5.94 -22.84 -3.60
N THR A 24 -5.18 -23.93 -3.56
CA THR A 24 -3.86 -24.02 -4.21
C THR A 24 -3.97 -23.67 -5.71
N PRO A 25 -2.88 -23.28 -6.39
CA PRO A 25 -2.92 -22.99 -7.83
C PRO A 25 -3.51 -24.14 -8.68
N VAL A 26 -3.26 -25.39 -8.29
CA VAL A 26 -3.83 -26.59 -8.92
C VAL A 26 -5.34 -26.69 -8.68
N GLN A 27 -5.80 -26.41 -7.46
CA GLN A 27 -7.24 -26.37 -7.15
C GLN A 27 -7.93 -25.20 -7.87
N LEU A 28 -7.30 -24.03 -7.96
CA LEU A 28 -7.83 -22.89 -8.72
C LEU A 28 -7.96 -23.22 -10.21
N LYS A 29 -6.94 -23.86 -10.79
CA LYS A 29 -7.01 -24.34 -12.18
C LYS A 29 -8.14 -25.36 -12.39
N THR A 30 -8.33 -26.27 -11.43
CA THR A 30 -9.42 -27.25 -11.46
C THR A 30 -10.78 -26.57 -11.36
N LEU A 31 -10.88 -25.58 -10.47
CA LEU A 31 -12.08 -24.77 -10.29
C LEU A 31 -12.41 -24.04 -11.60
N ILE A 32 -11.47 -23.34 -12.21
CA ILE A 32 -11.65 -22.65 -13.49
C ILE A 32 -12.11 -23.62 -14.59
N GLY A 33 -11.49 -24.80 -14.69
CA GLY A 33 -11.85 -25.82 -15.67
C GLY A 33 -11.58 -25.36 -17.10
N ARG A 34 -12.57 -25.46 -17.99
CA ARG A 34 -12.47 -25.06 -19.42
C ARG A 34 -12.93 -23.63 -19.71
N ARG A 35 -13.24 -22.86 -18.66
CA ARG A 35 -13.80 -21.51 -18.78
C ARG A 35 -12.71 -20.51 -19.15
N THR A 36 -13.12 -19.45 -19.85
CA THR A 36 -12.25 -18.29 -20.09
C THR A 36 -12.10 -17.49 -18.80
N VAL A 37 -10.88 -17.08 -18.46
CA VAL A 37 -10.62 -16.30 -17.23
C VAL A 37 -10.62 -14.82 -17.56
N HIS A 38 -11.36 -14.04 -16.78
CA HIS A 38 -11.46 -12.58 -16.94
C HIS A 38 -11.08 -11.89 -15.63
N ILE A 39 -10.29 -10.83 -15.71
CA ILE A 39 -9.92 -10.03 -14.54
C ILE A 39 -10.81 -8.79 -14.50
N TRP A 40 -11.56 -8.60 -13.42
CA TRP A 40 -12.34 -7.39 -13.22
C TRP A 40 -11.52 -6.34 -12.48
N GLY A 41 -11.18 -5.26 -13.16
CA GLY A 41 -10.30 -4.18 -12.72
C GLY A 41 -9.07 -4.12 -13.61
N ALA A 42 -9.00 -3.16 -14.52
CA ALA A 42 -7.93 -3.02 -15.51
C ALA A 42 -6.86 -2.00 -15.09
N ARG A 43 -6.44 -2.07 -13.82
CA ARG A 43 -5.46 -1.17 -13.20
C ARG A 43 -4.51 -1.98 -12.31
N HIS A 44 -3.74 -1.35 -11.41
CA HIS A 44 -2.63 -2.03 -10.73
C HIS A 44 -2.99 -3.32 -9.99
N ASP A 45 -4.15 -3.40 -9.32
CA ASP A 45 -4.61 -4.64 -8.66
C ASP A 45 -4.86 -5.73 -9.71
N GLY A 46 -5.47 -5.36 -10.85
CA GLY A 46 -5.61 -6.23 -12.00
C GLY A 46 -4.30 -6.62 -12.66
N TYR A 47 -3.32 -5.73 -12.65
CA TYR A 47 -1.99 -6.04 -13.18
C TYR A 47 -1.28 -7.05 -12.27
N ALA A 48 -1.42 -6.90 -10.96
CA ALA A 48 -0.92 -7.88 -9.99
C ALA A 48 -1.63 -9.22 -10.18
N ALA A 49 -2.96 -9.21 -10.32
CA ALA A 49 -3.75 -10.39 -10.60
C ALA A 49 -3.33 -11.10 -11.90
N TYR A 50 -3.07 -10.34 -12.96
CA TYR A 50 -2.58 -10.87 -14.24
C TYR A 50 -1.24 -11.57 -14.08
N GLN A 51 -0.28 -10.93 -13.42
CA GLN A 51 1.04 -11.53 -13.19
C GLN A 51 0.95 -12.79 -12.32
N VAL A 52 0.09 -12.79 -11.30
CA VAL A 52 -0.19 -13.98 -10.48
C VAL A 52 -0.75 -15.12 -11.32
N LEU A 53 -1.71 -14.86 -12.20
CA LEU A 53 -2.27 -15.89 -13.08
C LEU A 53 -1.24 -16.41 -14.10
N GLN A 54 -0.45 -15.52 -14.71
CA GLN A 54 0.61 -15.91 -15.64
C GLN A 54 1.66 -16.81 -14.98
N ARG A 55 2.09 -16.48 -13.76
CA ARG A 55 3.03 -17.29 -12.98
C ARG A 55 2.54 -18.70 -12.71
N HIS A 56 1.23 -18.90 -12.64
CA HIS A 56 0.58 -20.20 -12.47
C HIS A 56 0.07 -20.83 -13.78
N GLN A 57 0.50 -20.30 -14.94
CA GLN A 57 0.13 -20.79 -16.27
C GLN A 57 -1.40 -20.79 -16.50
N LEU A 58 -2.08 -19.76 -15.98
CA LEU A 58 -3.49 -19.49 -16.20
C LEU A 58 -3.60 -18.29 -17.15
N ASP A 59 -4.04 -18.52 -18.38
CA ASP A 59 -4.20 -17.44 -19.35
C ASP A 59 -5.40 -16.56 -19.01
N THR A 60 -5.18 -15.25 -19.05
CA THR A 60 -6.25 -14.26 -18.93
C THR A 60 -6.79 -13.96 -20.32
N HIS A 61 -8.08 -14.14 -20.53
CA HIS A 61 -8.73 -13.86 -21.81
C HIS A 61 -8.88 -12.35 -22.05
N ALA A 62 -9.49 -11.63 -21.10
CA ALA A 62 -9.74 -10.21 -21.19
C ALA A 62 -9.83 -9.58 -19.78
N PHE A 63 -9.83 -8.25 -19.75
CA PHE A 63 -10.18 -7.46 -18.57
C PHE A 63 -11.61 -6.94 -18.67
N ILE A 64 -12.23 -6.74 -17.51
CA ILE A 64 -13.53 -6.08 -17.36
C ILE A 64 -13.29 -4.82 -16.54
N ASP A 65 -13.74 -3.66 -17.01
CA ASP A 65 -13.64 -2.41 -16.25
C ASP A 65 -14.77 -1.44 -16.64
N SER A 66 -15.42 -0.81 -15.65
CA SER A 66 -16.51 0.14 -15.87
C SER A 66 -16.02 1.53 -16.29
N SER A 67 -14.72 1.81 -16.20
CA SER A 67 -14.13 3.07 -16.59
C SER A 67 -14.22 3.28 -18.11
N LEU A 68 -15.05 4.23 -18.55
CA LEU A 68 -15.16 4.64 -19.96
C LEU A 68 -13.80 5.08 -20.55
N ALA A 69 -12.95 5.71 -19.73
CA ALA A 69 -11.63 6.15 -20.16
C ALA A 69 -10.69 5.01 -20.58
N LEU A 70 -10.97 3.77 -20.15
CA LEU A 70 -10.17 2.59 -20.50
C LEU A 70 -10.72 1.86 -21.73
N GLN A 71 -11.89 2.23 -22.25
CA GLN A 71 -12.49 1.53 -23.36
C GLN A 71 -11.70 1.76 -24.65
N GLY A 72 -11.49 0.67 -25.41
CA GLY A 72 -10.63 0.66 -26.59
C GLY A 72 -9.12 0.53 -26.29
N GLN A 73 -8.72 0.54 -25.01
CA GLN A 73 -7.35 0.26 -24.62
C GLN A 73 -7.11 -1.25 -24.43
N GLN A 74 -5.85 -1.63 -24.34
CA GLN A 74 -5.41 -2.99 -24.01
C GLN A 74 -4.43 -2.97 -22.86
N VAL A 75 -4.47 -4.02 -22.03
CA VAL A 75 -3.54 -4.24 -20.91
C VAL A 75 -2.89 -5.59 -21.14
N PHE A 76 -1.56 -5.63 -21.19
CA PHE A 76 -0.78 -6.85 -21.54
C PHE A 76 -1.26 -7.52 -22.85
N GLY A 77 -1.70 -6.73 -23.83
CA GLY A 77 -2.26 -7.22 -25.09
C GLY A 77 -3.66 -7.84 -24.97
N LYS A 78 -4.31 -7.74 -23.81
CA LYS A 78 -5.67 -8.21 -23.57
C LYS A 78 -6.66 -7.05 -23.67
N ALA A 79 -7.79 -7.29 -24.31
CA ALA A 79 -8.85 -6.29 -24.44
C ALA A 79 -9.47 -5.94 -23.08
N ILE A 80 -9.92 -4.70 -22.93
CA ILE A 80 -10.74 -4.25 -21.81
C ILE A 80 -12.18 -4.12 -22.32
N GLN A 81 -13.13 -4.71 -21.61
CA GLN A 81 -14.55 -4.70 -21.95
C GLN A 81 -15.37 -4.03 -20.86
N LEU A 82 -16.46 -3.37 -21.26
CA LEU A 82 -17.49 -2.94 -20.32
C LEU A 82 -18.21 -4.17 -19.73
N PRO A 83 -18.67 -4.09 -18.48
CA PRO A 83 -19.46 -5.15 -17.84
C PRO A 83 -20.66 -5.61 -18.70
N ASP A 84 -21.42 -4.68 -19.26
CA ASP A 84 -22.60 -5.01 -20.08
C ASP A 84 -22.24 -5.77 -21.35
N VAL A 85 -21.11 -5.42 -21.97
CA VAL A 85 -20.59 -6.12 -23.16
C VAL A 85 -20.15 -7.53 -22.81
N PHE A 86 -19.48 -7.69 -21.67
CA PHE A 86 -19.07 -8.99 -21.16
C PHE A 86 -20.29 -9.89 -20.86
N PHE A 87 -21.24 -9.39 -20.06
CA PHE A 87 -22.42 -10.16 -19.65
C PHE A 87 -23.44 -10.41 -20.75
N ALA A 88 -23.36 -9.72 -21.90
CA ALA A 88 -24.18 -10.01 -23.06
C ALA A 88 -23.97 -11.43 -23.63
N THR A 89 -22.79 -12.04 -23.37
CA THR A 89 -22.45 -13.36 -23.90
C THR A 89 -21.89 -14.33 -22.85
N ALA A 90 -21.28 -13.81 -21.78
CA ALA A 90 -20.67 -14.63 -20.75
C ALA A 90 -21.71 -15.30 -19.84
N THR A 91 -21.45 -16.56 -19.48
CA THR A 91 -22.26 -17.34 -18.54
C THR A 91 -21.35 -18.03 -17.52
N PRO A 92 -21.88 -18.48 -16.36
CA PRO A 92 -21.10 -19.24 -15.38
C PRO A 92 -20.43 -20.52 -15.93
N GLN A 93 -20.96 -21.07 -17.04
CA GLN A 93 -20.40 -22.25 -17.72
C GLN A 93 -19.27 -21.91 -18.70
N SER A 94 -19.16 -20.66 -19.15
CA SER A 94 -18.20 -20.23 -20.18
C SER A 94 -17.10 -19.30 -19.65
N ALA A 95 -17.36 -18.58 -18.56
CA ALA A 95 -16.45 -17.58 -17.99
C ALA A 95 -16.21 -17.80 -16.49
N PHE A 96 -15.01 -17.42 -16.05
CA PHE A 96 -14.61 -17.33 -14.65
C PHE A 96 -14.07 -15.91 -14.40
N ILE A 97 -14.46 -15.28 -13.29
CA ILE A 97 -14.12 -13.89 -13.00
C ILE A 97 -13.21 -13.82 -11.77
N LEU A 98 -12.08 -13.16 -11.91
CA LEU A 98 -11.21 -12.78 -10.80
C LEU A 98 -11.37 -11.27 -10.54
N ILE A 99 -11.97 -10.91 -9.42
CA ILE A 99 -12.17 -9.50 -9.04
C ILE A 99 -10.87 -8.96 -8.46
N ALA A 100 -10.28 -8.00 -9.16
CA ALA A 100 -9.08 -7.26 -8.81
C ALA A 100 -9.37 -5.76 -8.69
N SER A 101 -10.45 -5.46 -7.97
CA SER A 101 -10.87 -4.10 -7.62
C SER A 101 -11.40 -4.10 -6.19
N GLY A 102 -10.49 -3.96 -5.22
CA GLY A 102 -10.82 -4.13 -3.80
C GLY A 102 -11.97 -3.24 -3.31
N PHE A 103 -11.93 -1.95 -3.66
CA PHE A 103 -12.92 -0.94 -3.20
C PHE A 103 -14.32 -1.12 -3.76
N HIS A 104 -14.45 -1.90 -4.82
CA HIS A 104 -15.72 -2.16 -5.48
C HIS A 104 -16.07 -3.64 -5.45
N ALA A 105 -15.35 -4.46 -4.68
CA ALA A 105 -15.51 -5.91 -4.72
C ALA A 105 -16.94 -6.36 -4.40
N ASP A 106 -17.54 -5.83 -3.33
CA ASP A 106 -18.93 -6.15 -2.94
C ASP A 106 -19.93 -5.80 -4.05
N ALA A 107 -19.85 -4.58 -4.60
CA ALA A 107 -20.73 -4.13 -5.68
C ALA A 107 -20.55 -4.96 -6.97
N ILE A 108 -19.30 -5.34 -7.29
CA ILE A 108 -19.00 -6.21 -8.45
C ILE A 108 -19.55 -7.62 -8.21
N VAL A 109 -19.44 -8.17 -6.99
CA VAL A 109 -20.01 -9.46 -6.64
C VAL A 109 -21.53 -9.44 -6.79
N GLU A 110 -22.19 -8.42 -6.26
CA GLU A 110 -23.64 -8.24 -6.42
C GLU A 110 -24.04 -8.19 -7.90
N GLN A 111 -23.28 -7.44 -8.72
CA GLN A 111 -23.51 -7.39 -10.16
C GLN A 111 -23.33 -8.77 -10.80
N CYS A 112 -22.28 -9.52 -10.48
CA CYS A 112 -22.05 -10.86 -11.01
C CYS A 112 -23.20 -11.83 -10.64
N GLN A 113 -23.71 -11.74 -9.41
CA GLN A 113 -24.83 -12.56 -8.93
C GLN A 113 -26.13 -12.31 -9.69
N GLN A 114 -26.39 -11.08 -10.13
CA GLN A 114 -27.54 -10.75 -10.99
C GLN A 114 -27.52 -11.52 -12.32
N TYR A 115 -26.33 -11.90 -12.80
CA TYR A 115 -26.13 -12.72 -14.01
C TYR A 115 -25.91 -14.21 -13.70
N GLY A 116 -26.21 -14.65 -12.48
CA GLY A 116 -26.18 -16.07 -12.08
C GLY A 116 -24.80 -16.63 -11.72
N PHE A 117 -23.77 -15.78 -11.63
CA PHE A 117 -22.45 -16.20 -11.16
C PHE A 117 -22.43 -16.34 -9.63
N ILE A 118 -21.71 -17.34 -9.12
CA ILE A 118 -21.64 -17.62 -7.68
C ILE A 118 -20.23 -17.37 -7.15
N LEU A 119 -20.11 -16.55 -6.10
CA LEU A 119 -18.86 -16.30 -5.38
C LEU A 119 -18.30 -17.60 -4.80
N GLY A 120 -17.00 -17.83 -4.98
CA GLY A 120 -16.29 -19.05 -4.60
C GLY A 120 -16.41 -20.20 -5.61
N ARG A 121 -17.25 -20.08 -6.65
CA ARG A 121 -17.41 -21.10 -7.71
C ARG A 121 -17.06 -20.59 -9.10
N ASP A 122 -17.62 -19.44 -9.45
CA ASP A 122 -17.50 -18.81 -10.78
C ASP A 122 -16.77 -17.47 -10.69
N VAL A 123 -16.74 -16.88 -9.50
CA VAL A 123 -16.12 -15.60 -9.19
C VAL A 123 -15.28 -15.74 -7.93
N ILE A 124 -14.09 -15.16 -7.92
CA ILE A 124 -13.24 -15.06 -6.73
C ILE A 124 -12.72 -13.62 -6.61
N ILE A 125 -12.55 -13.15 -5.38
CA ILE A 125 -11.87 -11.89 -5.08
C ILE A 125 -10.37 -12.17 -4.93
N GLN A 126 -9.53 -11.51 -5.72
CA GLN A 126 -8.08 -11.73 -5.70
C GLN A 126 -7.48 -11.49 -4.31
N GLY A 127 -7.98 -10.49 -3.59
CA GLY A 127 -7.53 -10.16 -2.23
C GLY A 127 -7.77 -11.27 -1.21
N ASP A 128 -8.66 -12.23 -1.48
CA ASP A 128 -8.95 -13.36 -0.60
C ASP A 128 -8.07 -14.58 -0.89
N LEU A 129 -7.40 -14.59 -2.04
CA LEU A 129 -6.44 -15.64 -2.41
C LEU A 129 -5.09 -15.47 -1.72
N ARG A 130 -4.68 -14.23 -1.40
CA ARG A 130 -3.43 -13.98 -0.69
C ARG A 130 -3.61 -14.04 0.82
N LEU A 131 -2.61 -14.52 1.53
CA LEU A 131 -2.59 -14.52 2.99
C LEU A 131 -2.26 -13.12 3.53
N PHE A 132 -1.18 -12.53 3.02
CA PHE A 132 -0.60 -11.31 3.57
C PHE A 132 -0.34 -10.22 2.53
N ASN A 133 -0.18 -8.99 3.02
CA ASN A 133 0.41 -7.87 2.32
C ASN A 133 1.85 -7.70 2.82
N TYR A 134 2.82 -7.89 1.93
CA TYR A 134 4.23 -7.86 2.29
C TYR A 134 4.82 -6.46 2.14
N GLN A 135 5.30 -5.92 3.26
CA GLN A 135 6.09 -4.70 3.33
C GLN A 135 7.51 -5.05 3.77
N VAL A 136 8.45 -4.88 2.86
CA VAL A 136 9.84 -5.21 3.05
C VAL A 136 10.64 -3.92 3.15
N ASP A 137 11.05 -3.53 4.35
CA ASP A 137 11.92 -2.39 4.56
C ASP A 137 13.35 -2.77 4.15
N ILE A 138 13.69 -2.57 2.88
CA ILE A 138 15.02 -2.90 2.33
C ILE A 138 16.13 -1.97 2.84
N ALA A 139 15.76 -0.91 3.55
CA ALA A 139 16.65 0.06 4.15
C ALA A 139 16.24 0.31 5.61
N GLY A 140 17.05 -0.16 6.56
CA GLY A 140 16.88 0.06 7.99
C GLY A 140 17.19 1.48 8.46
N SER A 141 17.32 2.46 7.55
CA SER A 141 17.59 3.86 7.88
C SER A 141 16.92 4.84 6.91
N CYS A 142 16.84 6.11 7.33
CA CYS A 142 16.39 7.22 6.51
C CYS A 142 17.32 8.42 6.73
N ASN A 143 17.54 9.22 5.68
CA ASN A 143 18.33 10.45 5.73
C ASN A 143 17.61 11.60 6.44
N LEU A 144 16.28 11.56 6.55
CA LEU A 144 15.47 12.59 7.20
C LEU A 144 15.13 12.26 8.66
N ARG A 145 14.66 13.27 9.40
CA ARG A 145 14.20 13.18 10.79
C ARG A 145 12.84 13.87 10.97
N CYS A 146 11.89 13.58 10.07
CA CYS A 146 10.57 14.22 10.05
C CYS A 146 9.88 14.15 11.42
N ILE A 147 9.21 15.24 11.83
CA ILE A 147 8.61 15.37 13.17
C ILE A 147 7.50 14.34 13.44
N SER A 148 6.83 13.87 12.38
CA SER A 148 5.74 12.91 12.42
C SER A 148 6.17 11.47 12.14
N CYS A 149 7.47 11.20 11.98
CA CYS A 149 8.00 9.88 11.65
C CYS A 149 8.79 9.31 12.83
N PRO A 150 8.71 8.00 13.15
CA PRO A 150 9.54 7.38 14.19
C PRO A 150 11.05 7.59 13.98
N ARG A 151 11.50 7.82 12.74
CA ARG A 151 12.90 8.18 12.48
C ARG A 151 13.31 9.50 13.12
N GLY A 152 12.39 10.44 13.23
CA GLY A 152 12.60 11.73 13.88
C GLY A 152 12.17 11.74 15.33
N ASN A 153 11.02 11.13 15.65
CA ASN A 153 10.33 11.31 16.94
C ASN A 153 10.45 10.12 17.90
N PHE A 154 11.34 9.15 17.66
CA PHE A 154 11.73 8.11 18.62
C PHE A 154 13.23 8.19 18.90
N ASP A 155 13.62 7.91 20.15
CA ASP A 155 15.03 7.86 20.57
C ASP A 155 15.67 6.50 20.29
N THR A 156 14.90 5.42 20.42
CA THR A 156 15.34 4.05 20.15
C THR A 156 14.91 3.63 18.75
N HIS A 157 15.82 3.00 18.01
CA HIS A 157 15.56 2.52 16.65
C HIS A 157 15.95 1.07 16.50
N ARG A 158 15.27 0.37 15.58
CA ARG A 158 15.71 -0.94 15.09
C ARG A 158 17.12 -0.84 14.47
N PRO A 159 17.87 -1.95 14.40
CA PRO A 159 19.18 -1.99 13.76
C PRO A 159 19.16 -1.36 12.36
N LYS A 160 20.23 -0.63 12.02
CA LYS A 160 20.40 -0.03 10.70
C LYS A 160 21.15 -1.00 9.78
N GLY A 161 20.74 -1.05 8.53
CA GLY A 161 21.40 -1.85 7.49
C GLY A 161 20.63 -1.76 6.19
N PHE A 162 21.10 -2.49 5.20
CA PHE A 162 20.48 -2.61 3.89
C PHE A 162 20.31 -4.08 3.56
N MET A 163 19.15 -4.44 3.02
CA MET A 163 18.91 -5.79 2.54
C MET A 163 19.70 -5.99 1.25
N SER A 164 20.53 -7.03 1.17
CA SER A 164 21.19 -7.36 -0.11
C SER A 164 20.21 -8.03 -1.07
N ALA A 165 20.49 -7.94 -2.36
CA ALA A 165 19.74 -8.63 -3.41
C ALA A 165 19.70 -10.15 -3.19
N THR A 166 20.80 -10.74 -2.69
CA THR A 166 20.85 -12.17 -2.34
C THR A 166 19.84 -12.52 -1.22
N VAL A 167 19.79 -11.73 -0.16
CA VAL A 167 18.83 -11.93 0.94
C VAL A 167 17.39 -11.72 0.44
N TYR A 168 17.18 -10.69 -0.38
CA TYR A 168 15.86 -10.40 -0.96
C TYR A 168 15.36 -11.53 -1.86
N ARG A 169 16.23 -12.13 -2.69
CA ARG A 169 15.86 -13.29 -3.52
C ARG A 169 15.34 -14.45 -2.67
N ALA A 170 16.09 -14.85 -1.65
CA ALA A 170 15.66 -15.93 -0.76
C ALA A 170 14.32 -15.60 -0.05
N LEU A 171 14.14 -14.32 0.34
CA LEU A 171 12.89 -13.84 0.91
C LEU A 171 11.71 -13.99 -0.06
N ILE A 172 11.87 -13.57 -1.33
CA ILE A 172 10.81 -13.68 -2.34
C ILE A 172 10.48 -15.14 -2.66
N GLU A 173 11.49 -16.01 -2.76
CA GLU A 173 11.27 -17.44 -2.95
C GLU A 173 10.41 -18.04 -1.83
N LYS A 174 10.71 -17.69 -0.58
CA LYS A 174 9.90 -18.10 0.57
C LYS A 174 8.50 -17.51 0.52
N ILE A 175 8.36 -16.21 0.26
CA ILE A 175 7.05 -15.55 0.17
C ILE A 175 6.16 -16.25 -0.86
N LEU A 176 6.71 -16.58 -2.03
CA LEU A 176 5.94 -17.22 -3.10
C LEU A 176 5.66 -18.70 -2.86
N HIS A 177 6.54 -19.38 -2.12
CA HIS A 177 6.26 -20.73 -1.63
C HIS A 177 5.09 -20.73 -0.65
N ASP A 178 5.08 -19.78 0.29
CA ASP A 178 4.12 -19.72 1.40
C ASP A 178 2.80 -19.05 1.02
N ASP A 179 2.83 -18.05 0.15
CA ASP A 179 1.69 -17.25 -0.33
C ASP A 179 1.78 -17.08 -1.86
N PRO A 180 1.42 -18.13 -2.63
CA PRO A 180 1.60 -18.18 -4.07
C PRO A 180 0.74 -17.15 -4.82
N TYR A 181 -0.20 -16.47 -4.18
CA TYR A 181 -1.03 -15.45 -4.81
C TYR A 181 -0.55 -14.02 -4.55
N THR A 182 0.61 -13.86 -3.92
CA THR A 182 1.29 -12.57 -3.82
C THR A 182 1.56 -12.00 -5.20
N GLY A 183 1.05 -10.79 -5.46
CA GLY A 183 1.22 -10.10 -6.74
C GLY A 183 2.02 -8.81 -6.65
N ILE A 184 2.28 -8.31 -5.44
CA ILE A 184 3.00 -7.05 -5.22
C ILE A 184 3.79 -7.08 -3.91
N ILE A 185 4.98 -6.48 -3.93
CA ILE A 185 5.82 -6.25 -2.76
C ILE A 185 5.98 -4.74 -2.56
N THR A 186 5.69 -4.26 -1.36
CA THR A 186 5.99 -2.88 -0.97
C THR A 186 7.39 -2.85 -0.39
N LEU A 187 8.32 -2.10 -0.99
CA LEU A 187 9.74 -2.10 -0.60
C LEU A 187 10.09 -0.96 0.38
N TYR A 188 9.13 -0.55 1.19
CA TYR A 188 9.30 0.50 2.19
C TYR A 188 8.31 0.34 3.34
N ASN A 189 8.68 0.89 4.48
CA ASN A 189 7.78 1.29 5.55
C ASN A 189 8.33 2.56 6.25
N TRP A 190 9.38 2.42 7.07
CA TRP A 190 10.01 3.53 7.81
C TRP A 190 11.43 3.86 7.32
N GLY A 191 11.95 3.12 6.36
CA GLY A 191 13.23 3.37 5.67
C GLY A 191 13.14 4.36 4.52
N GLU A 192 14.30 4.73 3.98
CA GLU A 192 14.42 5.36 2.66
C GLU A 192 15.00 4.35 1.65
N PRO A 193 14.18 3.74 0.79
CA PRO A 193 14.61 2.64 -0.08
C PRO A 193 15.71 3.05 -1.06
N LEU A 194 15.73 4.32 -1.53
CA LEU A 194 16.77 4.79 -2.44
C LEU A 194 18.18 4.84 -1.81
N LEU A 195 18.31 4.70 -0.49
CA LEU A 195 19.63 4.55 0.14
C LEU A 195 20.25 3.17 -0.08
N ASN A 196 19.46 2.17 -0.48
CA ASN A 196 19.98 0.84 -0.79
C ASN A 196 20.55 0.80 -2.21
N ARG A 197 21.87 0.62 -2.32
CA ARG A 197 22.58 0.59 -3.61
C ARG A 197 22.21 -0.59 -4.50
N GLU A 198 21.73 -1.68 -3.91
CA GLU A 198 21.29 -2.89 -4.63
C GLU A 198 19.79 -2.83 -4.99
N LEU A 199 19.13 -1.68 -4.80
CA LEU A 199 17.72 -1.52 -5.18
C LEU A 199 17.43 -1.88 -6.66
N PRO A 200 18.26 -1.52 -7.67
CA PRO A 200 18.04 -1.97 -9.04
C PRO A 200 18.01 -3.50 -9.17
N ASP A 201 18.89 -4.21 -8.46
CA ASP A 201 18.95 -5.67 -8.47
C ASP A 201 17.74 -6.28 -7.72
N ILE A 202 17.34 -5.68 -6.61
CA ILE A 202 16.11 -6.04 -5.88
C ILE A 202 14.89 -5.93 -6.79
N LEU A 203 14.75 -4.84 -7.55
CA LEU A 203 13.66 -4.64 -8.50
C LEU A 203 13.70 -5.65 -9.65
N ALA A 204 14.90 -5.93 -10.18
CA ALA A 204 15.10 -6.95 -11.20
C ALA A 204 14.66 -8.33 -10.70
N ILE A 205 15.00 -8.68 -9.46
CA ILE A 205 14.52 -9.90 -8.80
C ILE A 205 12.99 -9.87 -8.68
N THR A 206 12.39 -8.78 -8.19
CA THR A 206 10.92 -8.69 -8.09
C THR A 206 10.25 -8.97 -9.44
N HIS A 207 10.77 -8.39 -10.52
CA HIS A 207 10.25 -8.60 -11.87
C HIS A 207 10.45 -10.04 -12.36
N GLU A 208 11.62 -10.64 -12.14
CA GLU A 208 11.95 -12.02 -12.51
C GLU A 208 10.91 -13.03 -11.97
N TYR A 209 10.45 -12.83 -10.73
CA TYR A 209 9.43 -13.68 -10.11
C TYR A 209 7.99 -13.27 -10.44
N GLY A 210 7.76 -12.39 -11.43
CA GLY A 210 6.42 -11.94 -11.82
C GLY A 210 5.69 -11.20 -10.71
N LEU A 211 6.41 -10.40 -9.92
CA LEU A 211 5.84 -9.54 -8.89
C LEU A 211 5.89 -8.06 -9.31
N LEU A 212 4.89 -7.30 -8.88
CA LEU A 212 4.94 -5.84 -8.94
C LEU A 212 5.69 -5.28 -7.73
N SER A 213 6.19 -4.05 -7.85
CA SER A 213 6.94 -3.39 -6.79
C SER A 213 6.43 -1.97 -6.53
N ALA A 214 6.31 -1.61 -5.24
CA ALA A 214 5.97 -0.26 -4.81
C ALA A 214 7.10 0.36 -3.99
N LEU A 215 7.49 1.58 -4.36
CA LEU A 215 8.48 2.41 -3.69
C LEU A 215 7.82 3.66 -3.10
N SER A 216 8.39 4.18 -2.02
CA SER A 216 8.12 5.52 -1.51
C SER A 216 9.43 6.16 -1.11
N SER A 217 9.67 7.38 -1.58
CA SER A 217 10.92 8.10 -1.30
C SER A 217 10.64 9.54 -0.89
N ASN A 218 11.50 10.07 -0.02
CA ASN A 218 11.52 11.50 0.27
C ASN A 218 12.20 12.33 -0.82
N LEU A 219 12.93 11.71 -1.75
CA LEU A 219 13.69 12.35 -2.85
C LEU A 219 14.58 13.53 -2.44
N SER A 220 14.92 13.67 -1.17
CA SER A 220 15.58 14.86 -0.62
C SER A 220 17.07 14.62 -0.32
N PHE A 221 17.78 13.92 -1.21
CA PHE A 221 19.22 13.71 -1.11
C PHE A 221 19.89 13.52 -2.49
N LYS A 222 21.21 13.72 -2.55
CA LYS A 222 21.95 13.64 -3.82
C LYS A 222 22.19 12.17 -4.14
N LEU A 223 21.49 11.67 -5.13
CA LEU A 223 21.66 10.33 -5.67
C LEU A 223 21.37 10.34 -7.16
N ASP A 224 22.04 9.46 -7.89
CA ASP A 224 21.57 9.05 -9.20
C ASP A 224 20.69 7.82 -9.08
N PHE A 225 19.38 8.02 -9.24
CA PHE A 225 18.36 6.97 -9.16
C PHE A 225 17.82 6.59 -10.55
N GLU A 226 18.46 7.04 -11.63
CA GLU A 226 18.13 6.60 -12.98
C GLU A 226 18.15 5.07 -13.12
N PRO A 227 19.15 4.33 -12.58
CA PRO A 227 19.15 2.87 -12.64
C PRO A 227 17.95 2.23 -11.93
N VAL A 228 17.41 2.90 -10.89
CA VAL A 228 16.22 2.43 -10.18
C VAL A 228 14.99 2.54 -11.08
N ILE A 229 14.84 3.64 -11.81
CA ILE A 229 13.71 3.81 -12.75
C ILE A 229 13.87 2.88 -13.97
N ALA A 230 15.10 2.70 -14.45
CA ALA A 230 15.41 1.74 -15.52
C ALA A 230 15.15 0.28 -15.12
N ALA A 231 15.18 -0.04 -13.82
CA ALA A 231 14.76 -1.34 -13.28
C ALA A 231 13.22 -1.50 -13.18
N ARG A 232 12.46 -0.54 -13.71
CA ARG A 232 11.00 -0.59 -13.95
C ARG A 232 10.15 -0.92 -12.71
N PRO A 233 10.25 -0.14 -11.61
CA PRO A 233 9.32 -0.27 -10.49
C PRO A 233 7.89 0.01 -10.96
N THR A 234 6.90 -0.62 -10.34
CA THR A 234 5.50 -0.43 -10.76
C THR A 234 4.91 0.89 -10.24
N TRP A 235 5.24 1.21 -8.99
CA TRP A 235 4.70 2.38 -8.29
C TRP A 235 5.81 3.15 -7.58
N PHE A 236 5.81 4.47 -7.71
CA PHE A 236 6.75 5.36 -7.05
C PHE A 236 5.98 6.49 -6.34
N ARG A 237 5.97 6.47 -5.01
CA ARG A 237 5.40 7.51 -4.17
C ARG A 237 6.45 8.53 -3.75
N ILE A 238 6.07 9.80 -3.74
CA ILE A 238 6.85 10.92 -3.21
C ILE A 238 6.08 11.51 -2.03
N SER A 239 6.62 11.35 -0.82
CA SER A 239 5.98 11.90 0.38
C SER A 239 6.35 13.38 0.57
N VAL A 240 5.36 14.24 0.67
CA VAL A 240 5.54 15.71 0.77
C VAL A 240 4.57 16.33 1.76
N SER A 241 4.93 17.49 2.31
CA SER A 241 4.04 18.27 3.16
C SER A 241 4.43 19.73 3.17
N GLY A 242 3.83 20.48 2.26
CA GLY A 242 4.08 21.91 2.05
C GLY A 242 4.84 22.22 0.77
N TRP A 243 5.05 23.50 0.53
CA TRP A 243 5.75 24.05 -0.62
C TRP A 243 6.85 25.02 -0.16
N GLU A 244 8.02 24.98 -0.82
CA GLU A 244 9.18 25.80 -0.45
C GLU A 244 9.61 25.61 1.02
N ASP A 245 9.70 26.69 1.79
CA ASP A 245 10.13 26.69 3.18
C ASP A 245 9.22 25.86 4.10
N ARG A 246 7.92 25.79 3.78
CA ARG A 246 6.94 25.00 4.55
C ARG A 246 7.20 23.50 4.48
N TYR A 247 7.78 23.01 3.39
CA TYR A 247 8.18 21.60 3.28
C TYR A 247 9.16 21.19 4.39
N GLU A 248 10.16 22.04 4.63
CA GLU A 248 11.28 21.74 5.53
C GLU A 248 10.86 21.76 7.01
N ILE A 249 9.75 22.44 7.35
CA ILE A 249 9.17 22.46 8.72
C ILE A 249 8.89 21.03 9.20
N THR A 250 8.26 20.23 8.35
CA THR A 250 7.77 18.89 8.71
C THR A 250 8.71 17.79 8.25
N HIS A 251 9.38 17.99 7.11
CA HIS A 251 10.46 17.11 6.62
C HIS A 251 11.82 17.57 7.13
N THR A 252 12.05 17.49 8.45
CA THR A 252 13.30 17.95 9.07
C THR A 252 14.54 17.30 8.44
N GLY A 253 15.49 18.12 8.00
CA GLY A 253 16.68 17.72 7.26
C GLY A 253 16.48 17.61 5.75
N GLY A 254 15.26 17.88 5.27
CA GLY A 254 14.93 17.97 3.85
C GLY A 254 15.51 19.24 3.22
N ASN A 255 15.57 19.26 1.90
CA ASN A 255 15.99 20.40 1.12
C ASN A 255 15.04 20.57 -0.07
N TRP A 256 14.28 21.67 -0.07
CA TRP A 256 13.25 21.93 -1.08
C TRP A 256 13.80 21.92 -2.50
N THR A 257 14.90 22.64 -2.74
CA THR A 257 15.52 22.73 -4.06
C THR A 257 15.87 21.35 -4.60
N ARG A 258 16.47 20.51 -3.75
CA ARG A 258 16.87 19.15 -4.11
C ARG A 258 15.68 18.23 -4.36
N LEU A 259 14.63 18.32 -3.53
CA LEU A 259 13.37 17.61 -3.80
C LEU A 259 12.86 17.96 -5.19
N MET A 260 12.76 19.26 -5.50
CA MET A 260 12.22 19.73 -6.77
C MET A 260 13.07 19.35 -7.99
N GLU A 261 14.39 19.37 -7.86
CA GLU A 261 15.31 18.86 -8.88
C GLU A 261 15.06 17.36 -9.13
N ASN A 262 14.96 16.57 -8.07
CA ASN A 262 14.76 15.13 -8.16
C ASN A 262 13.34 14.75 -8.65
N VAL A 263 12.30 15.51 -8.30
CA VAL A 263 10.94 15.33 -8.82
C VAL A 263 10.93 15.49 -10.35
N ARG A 264 11.59 16.52 -10.89
CA ARG A 264 11.71 16.71 -12.35
C ARG A 264 12.59 15.64 -13.01
N ARG A 265 13.67 15.20 -12.33
CA ARG A 265 14.49 14.07 -12.81
C ARG A 265 13.68 12.77 -12.85
N LEU A 266 12.80 12.52 -11.88
CA LEU A 266 11.92 11.36 -11.87
C LEU A 266 11.00 11.35 -13.09
N ALA A 267 10.35 12.49 -13.40
CA ALA A 267 9.53 12.60 -14.62
C ALA A 267 10.35 12.31 -15.88
N LYS A 268 11.54 12.93 -15.99
CA LYS A 268 12.46 12.69 -17.12
C LYS A 268 12.84 11.21 -17.24
N TYR A 269 13.25 10.56 -16.14
CA TYR A 269 13.68 9.17 -16.15
C TYR A 269 12.53 8.20 -16.43
N ARG A 270 11.33 8.50 -15.91
CA ARG A 270 10.11 7.77 -16.26
C ARG A 270 9.91 7.82 -17.77
N ASP A 271 9.87 9.01 -18.36
CA ASP A 271 9.57 9.18 -19.78
C ASP A 271 10.62 8.52 -20.69
N GLN A 272 11.88 8.45 -20.21
CA GLN A 272 12.98 7.83 -20.94
C GLN A 272 13.00 6.30 -20.85
N HIS A 273 12.72 5.72 -19.68
CA HIS A 273 12.98 4.30 -19.41
C HIS A 273 11.73 3.47 -19.11
N HIS A 274 10.71 4.08 -18.51
CA HIS A 274 9.49 3.39 -18.08
C HIS A 274 8.28 4.34 -18.07
N PRO A 275 7.73 4.71 -19.24
CA PRO A 275 6.58 5.62 -19.34
C PRO A 275 5.33 5.11 -18.60
N GLU A 276 5.24 3.79 -18.36
CA GLU A 276 4.12 3.17 -17.65
C GLU A 276 4.23 3.24 -16.11
N LEU A 277 5.35 3.73 -15.55
CA LEU A 277 5.52 3.88 -14.10
C LEU A 277 4.46 4.82 -13.54
N LEU A 278 3.74 4.34 -12.52
CA LEU A 278 2.78 5.12 -11.78
C LEU A 278 3.51 5.95 -10.72
N VAL A 279 3.47 7.27 -10.88
CA VAL A 279 4.06 8.21 -9.91
C VAL A 279 2.96 8.91 -9.13
N GLU A 280 3.06 8.83 -7.81
CA GLU A 280 2.14 9.49 -6.87
C GLU A 280 2.90 10.51 -6.02
N VAL A 281 2.39 11.73 -5.95
CA VAL A 281 2.71 12.68 -4.88
C VAL A 281 1.72 12.45 -3.75
N PHE A 282 2.23 12.09 -2.57
CA PHE A 282 1.44 11.87 -1.37
C PHE A 282 1.61 13.02 -0.39
N TYR A 283 0.58 13.86 -0.31
CA TYR A 283 0.59 15.12 0.41
C TYR A 283 -0.02 14.98 1.81
N HIS A 284 0.73 15.32 2.86
CA HIS A 284 0.23 15.33 4.24
C HIS A 284 -0.25 16.72 4.63
N ILE A 285 -1.54 16.80 4.99
CA ILE A 285 -2.24 18.05 5.31
C ILE A 285 -1.96 18.44 6.76
N TYR A 286 -1.36 19.62 6.93
CA TYR A 286 -1.16 20.33 8.19
C TYR A 286 -1.82 21.71 8.11
N ASN A 287 -2.08 22.36 9.24
CA ASN A 287 -2.71 23.68 9.27
C ASN A 287 -1.96 24.74 8.46
N HIS A 288 -0.63 24.69 8.44
CA HIS A 288 0.23 25.69 7.81
C HIS A 288 0.39 25.52 6.29
N ASN A 289 -0.03 24.39 5.72
CA ASN A 289 0.30 24.05 4.33
C ASN A 289 -0.90 23.89 3.41
N ARG A 290 -2.13 23.90 3.90
CA ARG A 290 -3.39 23.59 3.17
C ARG A 290 -3.46 24.15 1.73
N ASP A 291 -3.09 25.42 1.53
CA ASP A 291 -3.19 26.08 0.22
C ASP A 291 -2.09 25.63 -0.77
N ASP A 292 -0.99 25.08 -0.28
CA ASP A 292 0.14 24.60 -1.08
C ASP A 292 -0.25 23.43 -1.98
N ILE A 293 -1.34 22.73 -1.65
CA ILE A 293 -1.85 21.61 -2.45
C ILE A 293 -2.16 22.02 -3.89
N LEU A 294 -2.60 23.26 -4.13
CA LEU A 294 -2.92 23.74 -5.48
C LEU A 294 -1.67 23.82 -6.36
N ARG A 295 -0.52 24.12 -5.76
CA ARG A 295 0.77 24.11 -6.45
C ARG A 295 1.22 22.68 -6.75
N TRP A 296 1.00 21.76 -5.82
CA TRP A 296 1.24 20.33 -6.06
C TRP A 296 0.33 19.76 -7.14
N GLN A 297 -0.95 20.15 -7.19
CA GLN A 297 -1.88 19.75 -8.25
C GLN A 297 -1.40 20.24 -9.60
N ALA A 298 -1.08 21.53 -9.73
CA ALA A 298 -0.56 22.10 -10.98
C ALA A 298 0.72 21.39 -11.46
N LEU A 299 1.65 21.09 -10.55
CA LEU A 299 2.86 20.35 -10.88
C LEU A 299 2.58 18.89 -11.27
N CYS A 300 1.64 18.23 -10.58
CA CYS A 300 1.24 16.87 -10.92
C CYS A 300 0.61 16.81 -12.31
N ASP A 301 -0.26 17.78 -12.64
CA ASP A 301 -0.86 17.89 -13.97
C ASP A 301 0.19 18.13 -15.06
N GLU A 302 1.18 19.01 -14.80
CA GLU A 302 2.30 19.27 -15.70
C GLU A 302 3.13 18.00 -15.97
N LEU A 303 3.44 17.24 -14.92
CA LEU A 303 4.32 16.07 -15.00
C LEU A 303 3.57 14.77 -15.30
N GLY A 304 2.25 14.77 -15.34
CA GLY A 304 1.43 13.55 -15.42
C GLY A 304 1.60 12.63 -14.21
N PHE A 305 1.74 13.21 -13.01
CA PHE A 305 1.74 12.48 -11.73
C PHE A 305 0.33 12.48 -11.12
N MET A 306 0.06 11.53 -10.24
CA MET A 306 -1.16 11.52 -9.44
C MET A 306 -0.95 12.28 -8.14
N LEU A 307 -1.86 13.17 -7.79
CA LEU A 307 -1.91 13.75 -6.46
C LEU A 307 -2.82 12.89 -5.56
N ARG A 308 -2.34 12.59 -4.36
CA ARG A 308 -3.10 11.98 -3.27
C ARG A 308 -2.79 12.71 -1.98
N TYR A 309 -3.74 12.71 -1.05
CA TYR A 309 -3.61 13.46 0.18
C TYR A 309 -4.30 12.77 1.35
N ARG A 310 -3.85 13.10 2.56
CA ARG A 310 -4.51 12.73 3.82
C ARG A 310 -4.22 13.75 4.91
N HIS A 311 -5.00 13.77 5.98
CA HIS A 311 -4.59 14.50 7.19
C HIS A 311 -3.24 13.98 7.67
N ALA A 312 -2.38 14.88 8.13
CA ALA A 312 -1.15 14.49 8.81
C ALA A 312 -1.49 13.63 10.03
N ALA A 313 -0.96 12.40 10.05
CA ALA A 313 -1.14 11.48 11.16
C ALA A 313 -0.08 11.70 12.24
N LEU A 314 -0.45 11.45 13.50
CA LEU A 314 0.51 11.35 14.59
C LEU A 314 1.09 9.92 14.60
N ALA A 315 2.14 9.71 13.83
CA ALA A 315 2.81 8.41 13.74
C ALA A 315 4.04 8.32 14.65
N PRO A 316 4.42 7.11 15.07
CA PRO A 316 3.66 5.86 14.98
C PRO A 316 2.48 5.81 16.00
N LEU A 317 1.66 4.76 15.95
CA LEU A 317 0.51 4.57 16.87
C LEU A 317 0.92 4.50 18.35
N ASP A 318 2.19 4.22 18.63
CA ASP A 318 2.78 4.35 19.97
C ASP A 318 2.55 5.75 20.58
N ASN A 319 2.61 6.81 19.78
CA ASN A 319 2.40 8.18 20.23
C ASN A 319 0.92 8.42 20.59
N ILE A 320 0.00 7.82 19.83
CA ILE A 320 -1.44 7.84 20.15
C ILE A 320 -1.67 7.15 21.49
N GLU A 321 -1.07 5.97 21.69
CA GLU A 321 -1.20 5.24 22.95
C GLU A 321 -0.63 6.03 24.14
N ALA A 322 0.54 6.66 23.96
CA ALA A 322 1.15 7.48 24.99
C ALA A 322 0.24 8.62 25.44
N ILE A 323 -0.39 9.34 24.49
CA ILE A 323 -1.31 10.44 24.81
C ILE A 323 -2.54 9.92 25.56
N LEU A 324 -3.13 8.81 25.11
CA LEU A 324 -4.28 8.21 25.78
C LEU A 324 -3.97 7.76 27.22
N ASP A 325 -2.74 7.29 27.46
CA ASP A 325 -2.28 6.88 28.79
C ASP A 325 -1.83 8.06 29.67
N GLY A 326 -1.84 9.30 29.15
CA GLY A 326 -1.29 10.46 29.85
C GLY A 326 0.23 10.42 30.01
N ARG A 327 0.93 9.62 29.19
CA ARG A 327 2.39 9.54 29.17
C ARG A 327 3.00 10.76 28.48
N PRO A 328 4.17 11.25 28.94
CA PRO A 328 4.85 12.35 28.29
C PRO A 328 5.27 11.97 26.86
N VAL A 329 5.16 12.94 25.96
CA VAL A 329 5.64 12.85 24.58
C VAL A 329 6.73 13.89 24.33
N ASN A 330 7.67 13.59 23.43
CA ASN A 330 8.79 14.49 23.14
C ASN A 330 8.38 15.70 22.29
N GLU A 331 9.31 16.64 22.15
CA GLU A 331 9.11 17.92 21.44
C GLU A 331 8.62 17.73 20.00
N ARG A 332 9.12 16.73 19.26
CA ARG A 332 8.71 16.50 17.86
C ARG A 332 7.28 16.01 17.73
N VAL A 333 6.84 15.19 18.68
CA VAL A 333 5.43 14.77 18.78
C VAL A 333 4.55 15.99 19.09
N GLN A 334 4.97 16.84 20.03
CA GLN A 334 4.27 18.09 20.36
C GLN A 334 4.19 19.04 19.16
N GLN A 335 5.29 19.22 18.42
CA GLN A 335 5.34 19.99 17.19
C GLN A 335 4.38 19.44 16.13
N THR A 336 4.30 18.12 15.99
CA THR A 336 3.34 17.49 15.08
C THR A 336 1.91 17.83 15.48
N MET A 337 1.54 17.61 16.74
CA MET A 337 0.19 17.90 17.26
C MET A 337 -0.21 19.37 17.08
N ALA A 338 0.72 20.30 17.31
CA ALA A 338 0.50 21.73 17.13
C ALA A 338 0.19 22.10 15.67
N LEU A 339 0.72 21.35 14.70
CA LEU A 339 0.50 21.59 13.27
C LEU A 339 -0.66 20.77 12.70
N GLN A 340 -1.12 19.72 13.38
CA GLN A 340 -2.21 18.86 12.92
C GLN A 340 -3.52 19.63 12.84
N GLN A 341 -4.25 19.43 11.74
CA GLN A 341 -5.61 19.95 11.66
C GLN A 341 -6.58 19.04 12.42
N LEU A 342 -6.48 17.73 12.21
CA LEU A 342 -7.30 16.74 12.87
C LEU A 342 -6.59 16.27 14.16
N GLN A 343 -7.12 16.68 15.30
CA GLN A 343 -6.51 16.45 16.62
C GLN A 343 -6.74 15.02 17.12
N VAL A 344 -5.82 14.52 17.96
CA VAL A 344 -5.80 13.13 18.44
C VAL A 344 -7.08 12.75 19.16
N GLU A 345 -7.66 13.64 19.95
CA GLU A 345 -8.90 13.41 20.71
C GLU A 345 -10.07 13.13 19.78
N GLU A 346 -10.19 13.90 18.69
CA GLU A 346 -11.23 13.70 17.69
C GLU A 346 -11.01 12.42 16.89
N VAL A 347 -9.76 12.17 16.47
CA VAL A 347 -9.40 10.92 15.78
C VAL A 347 -9.77 9.72 16.63
N MET A 348 -9.41 9.73 17.91
CA MET A 348 -9.69 8.64 18.83
C MET A 348 -11.18 8.44 19.05
N ARG A 349 -11.97 9.51 19.14
CA ARG A 349 -13.43 9.41 19.24
C ARG A 349 -14.03 8.68 18.02
N LEU A 350 -13.61 9.06 16.81
CA LEU A 350 -14.07 8.44 15.56
C LEU A 350 -13.57 7.00 15.42
N ALA A 351 -12.28 6.78 15.68
CA ALA A 351 -11.62 5.48 15.62
C ALA A 351 -12.26 4.48 16.59
N HIS A 352 -12.56 4.92 17.81
CA HIS A 352 -13.18 4.09 18.84
C HIS A 352 -14.63 3.72 18.51
N ALA A 353 -15.38 4.59 17.81
CA ALA A 353 -16.73 4.28 17.33
C ALA A 353 -16.69 3.11 16.30
N GLU A 354 -15.62 3.02 15.52
CA GLU A 354 -15.41 1.97 14.53
C GLU A 354 -14.58 0.78 15.04
N ARG A 355 -14.27 0.70 16.34
CA ARG A 355 -13.32 -0.29 16.87
C ARG A 355 -13.70 -1.76 16.63
N HIS A 356 -15.00 -2.01 16.46
CA HIS A 356 -15.55 -3.34 16.16
C HIS A 356 -15.20 -3.81 14.73
N ARG A 357 -14.81 -2.88 13.85
CA ARG A 357 -14.38 -3.22 12.49
C ARG A 357 -13.01 -3.90 12.51
N PRO A 358 -12.74 -4.77 11.52
CA PRO A 358 -11.46 -5.47 11.46
C PRO A 358 -10.26 -4.52 11.34
N CYS A 359 -9.11 -4.98 11.82
CA CYS A 359 -7.86 -4.25 11.69
C CYS A 359 -7.27 -4.45 10.29
N TYR A 360 -7.04 -3.33 9.60
CA TYR A 360 -6.38 -3.34 8.30
C TYR A 360 -4.96 -3.91 8.38
N TYR A 361 -4.23 -3.62 9.46
CA TYR A 361 -2.82 -3.98 9.62
C TYR A 361 -2.56 -5.44 10.00
N GLU A 362 -3.56 -6.20 10.44
CA GLU A 362 -3.38 -7.61 10.84
C GLU A 362 -2.89 -8.49 9.67
N ARG A 363 -3.21 -8.10 8.44
CA ARG A 363 -2.75 -8.77 7.21
C ARG A 363 -1.43 -8.23 6.67
N HIS A 364 -0.88 -7.18 7.27
CA HIS A 364 0.35 -6.56 6.79
C HIS A 364 1.54 -7.11 7.57
N LEU A 365 2.50 -7.67 6.83
CA LEU A 365 3.76 -8.15 7.40
C LEU A 365 4.85 -7.13 7.09
N TRP A 366 5.33 -6.45 8.13
CA TRP A 366 6.50 -5.60 8.05
C TRP A 366 7.75 -6.43 8.33
N ILE A 367 8.45 -6.77 7.26
CA ILE A 367 9.72 -7.51 7.25
C ILE A 367 10.84 -6.48 7.15
N ASN A 368 11.72 -6.45 8.15
CA ASN A 368 12.84 -5.52 8.18
C ASN A 368 14.02 -6.03 7.31
N TRP A 369 15.01 -5.19 7.05
CA TRP A 369 16.16 -5.52 6.20
C TRP A 369 16.96 -6.76 6.66
N ASN A 370 16.90 -7.05 7.96
CA ASN A 370 17.52 -8.19 8.63
C ASN A 370 16.57 -9.38 8.81
N LEU A 371 15.43 -9.40 8.11
CA LEU A 371 14.41 -10.44 8.12
C LEU A 371 13.60 -10.55 9.42
N GLU A 372 13.81 -9.68 10.41
CA GLU A 372 12.94 -9.61 11.59
C GLU A 372 11.54 -9.12 11.22
N LEU A 373 10.52 -9.70 11.86
CA LEU A 373 9.13 -9.32 11.70
C LEU A 373 8.70 -8.37 12.82
N ALA A 374 8.51 -7.11 12.46
CA ALA A 374 7.88 -6.17 13.38
C ALA A 374 6.43 -6.57 13.65
N HIS A 375 5.95 -6.27 14.85
CA HIS A 375 4.60 -6.64 15.23
C HIS A 375 3.55 -5.90 14.41
N CYS A 376 3.70 -4.63 14.04
CA CYS A 376 2.72 -3.96 13.19
C CYS A 376 3.42 -2.92 12.35
N MET A 377 2.97 -2.70 11.10
CA MET A 377 3.55 -1.67 10.24
C MET A 377 3.41 -0.25 10.84
N GLU A 378 2.35 -0.01 11.63
CA GLU A 378 2.03 1.31 12.21
C GLU A 378 2.50 1.50 13.66
N TRP A 379 3.09 0.47 14.27
CA TRP A 379 3.73 0.55 15.58
C TRP A 379 5.22 0.39 15.42
N TYR A 380 6.01 1.23 16.08
CA TYR A 380 7.44 1.30 15.81
C TYR A 380 8.31 0.55 16.81
N GLN A 381 7.89 0.46 18.08
CA GLN A 381 8.66 -0.13 19.20
C GLN A 381 9.69 -1.17 18.72
N PRO A 382 11.01 -0.87 18.81
CA PRO A 382 12.04 -1.69 18.16
C PRO A 382 12.07 -3.15 18.59
N ASP A 383 11.66 -3.44 19.81
CA ASP A 383 11.59 -4.76 20.44
C ASP A 383 10.23 -5.45 20.26
N LEU A 384 9.23 -4.74 19.75
CA LEU A 384 7.90 -5.26 19.49
C LEU A 384 7.88 -6.05 18.18
N ASN A 385 8.11 -7.36 18.27
CA ASN A 385 8.12 -8.29 17.14
C ASN A 385 6.91 -9.22 17.16
N LEU A 386 6.42 -9.62 15.97
CA LEU A 386 5.28 -10.55 15.88
C LEU A 386 5.66 -11.95 16.35
N VAL A 387 6.85 -12.40 15.94
CA VAL A 387 7.45 -13.69 16.26
C VAL A 387 8.93 -13.47 16.58
N PRO A 388 9.55 -14.34 17.40
CA PRO A 388 10.99 -14.27 17.62
C PRO A 388 11.76 -14.72 16.36
N GLY A 389 12.92 -14.12 16.14
CA GLY A 389 13.85 -14.54 15.08
C GLY A 389 13.49 -14.04 13.68
N SER A 390 13.82 -14.85 12.67
CA SER A 390 13.73 -14.50 11.26
C SER A 390 12.39 -14.91 10.65
N PHE A 391 11.87 -14.09 9.74
CA PHE A 391 10.78 -14.47 8.84
C PHE A 391 11.06 -15.80 8.15
N MET A 392 12.33 -16.06 7.78
CA MET A 392 12.74 -17.26 7.04
C MET A 392 12.41 -18.56 7.76
N ASP A 393 12.41 -18.55 9.09
CA ASP A 393 12.18 -19.71 9.94
C ASP A 393 10.71 -19.82 10.40
N THR A 394 9.85 -18.90 9.95
CA THR A 394 8.45 -18.83 10.39
C THR A 394 7.50 -19.28 9.29
N THR A 395 6.55 -20.14 9.62
CA THR A 395 5.49 -20.61 8.72
C THR A 395 4.27 -19.68 8.73
N PRO A 396 3.44 -19.66 7.67
CA PRO A 396 2.19 -18.92 7.67
C PRO A 396 1.26 -19.23 8.84
N ALA A 397 1.13 -20.51 9.21
CA ALA A 397 0.31 -20.94 10.33
C ALA A 397 0.79 -20.32 11.66
N GLN A 398 2.10 -20.25 11.89
CA GLN A 398 2.68 -19.58 13.07
C GLN A 398 2.41 -18.07 13.06
N LEU A 399 2.47 -17.42 11.89
CA LEU A 399 2.17 -15.97 11.78
C LEU A 399 0.70 -15.67 12.09
N ILE A 400 -0.23 -16.49 11.58
CA ILE A 400 -1.66 -16.34 11.87
C ILE A 400 -1.92 -16.60 13.36
N ALA A 401 -1.39 -17.70 13.91
CA ALA A 401 -1.55 -18.00 15.33
C ALA A 401 -0.98 -16.89 16.22
N ALA A 402 0.19 -16.33 15.88
CA ALA A 402 0.78 -15.20 16.59
C ALA A 402 -0.10 -13.94 16.54
N ARG A 403 -0.76 -13.68 15.41
CA ARG A 403 -1.72 -12.57 15.26
C ARG A 403 -2.97 -12.77 16.12
N GLU A 404 -3.57 -13.95 16.05
CA GLU A 404 -4.81 -14.29 16.74
C GLU A 404 -4.64 -14.31 18.26
N ALA A 405 -3.53 -14.87 18.75
CA ALA A 405 -3.21 -14.96 20.17
C ALA A 405 -2.61 -13.68 20.75
N SER A 406 -2.40 -12.63 19.95
CA SER A 406 -1.71 -11.43 20.41
C SER A 406 -2.56 -10.57 21.34
N GLU A 407 -2.20 -10.54 22.63
CA GLU A 407 -2.74 -9.59 23.61
C GLU A 407 -2.52 -8.14 23.18
N PHE A 408 -1.41 -7.85 22.51
CA PHE A 408 -1.14 -6.53 21.95
C PHE A 408 -2.17 -6.13 20.89
N CYS A 409 -2.47 -7.02 19.92
CA CYS A 409 -3.53 -6.78 18.93
C CYS A 409 -4.88 -6.60 19.63
N ALA A 410 -5.21 -7.45 20.61
CA ALA A 410 -6.47 -7.37 21.34
C ALA A 410 -6.64 -6.02 22.05
N ARG A 411 -5.62 -5.57 22.81
CA ARG A 411 -5.60 -4.27 23.49
C ARG A 411 -5.73 -3.11 22.50
N CYS A 412 -4.97 -3.14 21.41
CA CYS A 412 -5.02 -2.10 20.38
C CYS A 412 -6.42 -1.98 19.76
N LYS A 413 -7.06 -3.13 19.48
CA LYS A 413 -8.42 -3.20 18.94
C LYS A 413 -9.49 -2.75 19.94
N GLU A 414 -9.41 -3.21 21.18
CA GLU A 414 -10.33 -2.82 22.25
C GLU A 414 -10.34 -1.30 22.47
N ARG A 415 -9.16 -0.68 22.40
CA ARG A 415 -9.00 0.78 22.53
C ARG A 415 -9.40 1.54 21.26
N GLY A 416 -9.51 0.86 20.11
CA GLY A 416 -9.81 1.47 18.81
C GLY A 416 -8.61 2.11 18.12
N ILE A 417 -7.39 1.96 18.67
CA ILE A 417 -6.17 2.61 18.16
C ILE A 417 -5.88 2.14 16.72
N HIS A 418 -6.20 0.89 16.39
CA HIS A 418 -6.04 0.31 15.05
C HIS A 418 -6.82 1.03 13.94
N ARG A 419 -7.77 1.89 14.30
CA ARG A 419 -8.57 2.66 13.33
C ARG A 419 -8.05 4.09 13.11
N CYS A 420 -7.08 4.58 13.89
CA CYS A 420 -6.67 5.99 13.84
C CYS A 420 -6.18 6.45 12.45
N PHE A 421 -5.30 5.68 11.82
CA PHE A 421 -4.74 6.06 10.51
C PHE A 421 -5.77 5.93 9.38
N ILE A 422 -6.82 5.14 9.59
CA ILE A 422 -7.97 5.05 8.69
C ILE A 422 -8.77 6.35 8.78
N VAL A 423 -9.00 6.86 9.99
CA VAL A 423 -9.64 8.17 10.21
C VAL A 423 -8.80 9.32 9.62
N TYR A 424 -7.49 9.35 9.84
CA TYR A 424 -6.60 10.34 9.22
C TYR A 424 -6.61 10.30 7.68
N SER A 425 -7.00 9.16 7.09
CA SER A 425 -7.05 8.95 5.64
C SER A 425 -8.49 8.98 5.10
N ASP A 426 -9.49 9.39 5.89
CA ASP A 426 -10.88 9.52 5.44
C ASP A 426 -11.06 10.81 4.65
N GLU A 427 -11.11 10.70 3.33
CA GLU A 427 -11.28 11.84 2.42
C GLU A 427 -12.63 12.55 2.62
N ARG A 428 -13.67 11.85 3.10
CA ARG A 428 -14.94 12.50 3.44
C ARG A 428 -14.76 13.44 4.62
N LEU A 429 -13.94 13.04 5.60
CA LEU A 429 -13.61 13.90 6.72
C LEU A 429 -12.75 15.11 6.28
N ILE A 430 -11.88 14.95 5.28
CA ILE A 430 -11.15 16.07 4.68
C ILE A 430 -12.12 17.09 4.07
N ALA A 431 -13.14 16.62 3.35
CA ALA A 431 -14.18 17.46 2.77
C ALA A 431 -15.08 18.10 3.85
N GLU A 432 -15.57 17.34 4.82
CA GLU A 432 -16.42 17.82 5.92
C GLU A 432 -15.75 18.87 6.81
N ARG A 433 -14.42 18.88 6.86
CA ARG A 433 -13.62 19.81 7.68
C ARG A 433 -13.00 20.94 6.87
N ASP A 434 -13.37 21.07 5.59
CA ASP A 434 -12.80 22.03 4.67
C ASP A 434 -11.26 22.02 4.73
N SER A 435 -10.66 20.84 4.86
CA SER A 435 -9.24 20.70 5.13
C SER A 435 -8.36 21.17 3.99
N LEU A 436 -8.90 21.18 2.77
CA LEU A 436 -8.26 21.68 1.57
C LEU A 436 -9.16 22.72 0.89
N PRO A 437 -8.60 23.59 0.04
CA PRO A 437 -9.39 24.50 -0.79
C PRO A 437 -10.39 23.75 -1.67
N SER A 438 -11.60 24.29 -1.83
CA SER A 438 -12.70 23.68 -2.59
C SER A 438 -12.41 23.47 -4.09
N THR A 439 -11.33 24.07 -4.61
CA THR A 439 -10.88 23.94 -6.00
C THR A 439 -10.05 22.70 -6.26
N VAL A 440 -9.67 21.94 -5.23
CA VAL A 440 -9.08 20.61 -5.40
C VAL A 440 -10.21 19.68 -5.84
N GLY A 441 -10.16 19.22 -7.09
CA GLY A 441 -11.19 18.29 -7.60
C GLY A 441 -11.31 17.08 -6.70
N ALA A 442 -12.54 16.66 -6.38
CA ALA A 442 -12.77 15.40 -5.71
C ALA A 442 -12.19 14.28 -6.59
N VAL A 443 -11.22 13.54 -6.06
CA VAL A 443 -10.41 12.57 -6.80
C VAL A 443 -11.09 11.22 -6.90
#